data_AF-A0A6G3XER7-F1
#
_entry.id   AF-A0A6G3XER7-F1
#
_cell.length_a   1.000
_cell.length_b   1.000
_cell.length_c   1.000
_cell.angle_alpha   90.00
_cell.angle_beta   90.00
_cell.angle_gamma   90.00
#
_symmetry.space_group_name_H-M   'P 1'
#
loop_
_entity.id
_entity.type
_entity.pdbx_description
1 polymer ?
#
loop_
_entity_poly.entity_id
_entity_poly.type
_entity_poly.pdbx_seq_one_letter_code
_entity_poly.pdbx_strand_id
1 'polypeptide(L)'
;FALGGDSLLVLEVFARLEKQGGPLPRPTVIYRNRTLAALASAVDASAADASDVSAVDASAAGAVIGPADTTVKAVDASTDPSVPERDAVGDCPRTPQPAVTPPPFPLTPTQRGFLLAEAIAPGTTSSWLTRLRLHGRLDTARFQSAVDTLVGRHPMLRTVFPAGARPAVQQELPASLRLPVDFETLTDPGQVEERVAAERGRRCEPWAWPLLRLRVLTVAPDEHVLVAHAHHIIGDGY
;
A
#
# COMPACT_ATOMS: atom_id res chain seq x y z
N PHE A 1 17.94 18.60 6.14
CA PHE A 1 18.22 18.19 7.53
C PHE A 1 18.37 19.38 8.48
N ALA A 2 19.34 20.29 8.32
CA ALA A 2 19.45 21.47 9.20
C ALA A 2 18.21 22.38 9.18
N LEU A 3 17.49 22.42 8.05
CA LEU A 3 16.21 23.12 7.89
C LEU A 3 14.99 22.33 8.42
N GLY A 4 15.20 21.30 9.25
CA GLY A 4 14.13 20.48 9.82
C GLY A 4 13.62 19.32 8.95
N GLY A 5 14.14 19.15 7.74
CA GLY A 5 13.72 18.03 6.87
C GLY A 5 14.17 16.66 7.39
N ASP A 6 13.28 15.67 7.23
CA ASP A 6 13.45 14.26 7.59
C ASP A 6 13.41 13.35 6.34
N SER A 7 13.39 12.03 6.51
CA SER A 7 13.33 11.09 5.40
C SER A 7 12.03 11.16 4.58
N LEU A 8 10.92 11.64 5.17
CA LEU A 8 9.65 11.78 4.48
C LEU A 8 9.67 13.01 3.58
N LEU A 9 10.18 14.13 4.11
CA LEU A 9 10.37 15.35 3.33
C LEU A 9 11.35 15.14 2.17
N VAL A 10 12.34 14.25 2.33
CA VAL A 10 13.20 13.81 1.21
C VAL A 10 12.37 13.16 0.10
N LEU A 11 11.47 12.23 0.43
CA LEU A 11 10.63 11.58 -0.58
C LEU A 11 9.68 12.58 -1.25
N GLU A 12 9.10 13.52 -0.51
CA GLU A 12 8.26 14.56 -1.09
C GLU A 12 9.02 15.47 -2.07
N VAL A 13 10.26 15.84 -1.74
CA VAL A 13 11.11 16.64 -2.63
C VAL A 13 11.35 15.88 -3.93
N PHE A 14 11.71 14.59 -3.86
CA PHE A 14 11.95 13.78 -5.06
C PHE A 14 10.68 13.54 -5.87
N ALA A 15 9.54 13.29 -5.23
CA ALA A 15 8.25 13.17 -5.94
C ALA A 15 7.85 14.49 -6.64
N ARG A 16 8.24 15.65 -6.11
CA ARG A 16 8.05 16.95 -6.80
C ARG A 16 9.04 17.17 -7.92
N LEU A 17 10.28 16.73 -7.77
CA LEU A 17 11.29 16.78 -8.83
C LEU A 17 10.91 15.87 -10.01
N GLU A 18 10.37 14.68 -9.74
CA GLU A 18 9.88 13.75 -10.78
C GLU A 18 8.83 14.42 -11.68
N LYS A 19 7.96 15.28 -11.11
CA LYS A 19 6.97 16.05 -11.89
C LYS A 19 7.58 17.09 -12.84
N GLN A 20 8.83 17.51 -12.61
CA GLN A 20 9.54 18.41 -13.52
C GLN A 20 10.12 17.67 -14.74
N GLY A 21 10.12 16.34 -14.71
CA GLY A 21 10.68 15.49 -15.76
C GLY A 21 12.21 15.42 -15.72
N GLY A 22 12.74 14.36 -16.33
CA GLY A 22 14.18 14.13 -16.47
C GLY A 22 14.75 13.06 -15.53
N PRO A 23 15.99 12.62 -15.79
CA PRO A 23 16.64 11.56 -15.02
C PRO A 23 16.97 12.05 -13.63
N LEU A 24 16.51 11.33 -12.61
CA LEU A 24 16.79 11.66 -11.22
C LEU A 24 17.64 10.57 -10.56
N PRO A 25 18.63 10.94 -9.74
CA PRO A 25 19.35 9.99 -8.90
C PRO A 25 18.41 9.41 -7.84
N ARG A 26 18.82 8.29 -7.21
CA ARG A 26 18.07 7.75 -6.07
C ARG A 26 17.97 8.79 -4.94
N PRO A 27 16.83 8.90 -4.23
CA PRO A 27 16.66 9.88 -3.15
C PRO A 27 17.72 9.84 -2.05
N THR A 28 18.39 8.69 -1.88
CA THR A 28 19.51 8.50 -0.93
C THR A 28 20.71 9.42 -1.20
N VAL A 29 20.82 9.99 -2.40
CA VAL A 29 21.88 10.95 -2.77
C VAL A 29 21.89 12.17 -1.86
N ILE A 30 20.74 12.56 -1.28
CA ILE A 30 20.61 13.73 -0.42
C ILE A 30 21.33 13.56 0.93
N TYR A 31 21.56 12.32 1.37
CA TYR A 31 22.31 12.06 2.61
C TYR A 31 23.80 12.36 2.44
N ARG A 32 24.31 12.25 1.21
CA ARG A 32 25.68 12.62 0.81
C ARG A 32 25.76 14.09 0.39
N ASN A 33 24.75 14.60 -0.31
CA ASN A 33 24.69 15.96 -0.83
C ASN A 33 23.74 16.83 0.00
N ARG A 34 24.26 17.35 1.13
CA ARG A 34 23.45 18.01 2.16
C ARG A 34 23.18 19.50 1.93
N THR A 35 23.63 20.05 0.81
CA THR A 35 23.37 21.44 0.39
C THR A 35 22.61 21.46 -0.93
N LEU A 36 21.84 22.53 -1.19
CA LEU A 36 21.11 22.70 -2.45
C LEU A 36 22.05 22.64 -3.66
N ALA A 37 23.21 23.29 -3.58
CA ALA A 37 24.19 23.30 -4.66
C ALA A 37 24.73 21.89 -4.96
N ALA A 38 25.10 21.12 -3.92
CA ALA A 38 25.59 19.76 -4.11
C ALA A 38 24.51 18.81 -4.64
N LEU A 39 23.25 18.99 -4.20
CA LEU A 39 22.13 18.21 -4.70
C LEU A 39 21.83 18.53 -6.18
N ALA A 40 21.86 19.81 -6.56
CA ALA A 40 21.69 20.23 -7.95
C ALA A 40 22.77 19.60 -8.86
N SER A 41 24.04 19.67 -8.47
CA SER A 41 25.12 19.03 -9.24
C SER A 41 24.95 17.51 -9.38
N ALA A 42 24.40 16.83 -8.36
CA ALA A 42 24.14 15.40 -8.44
C ALA A 42 22.95 15.05 -9.36
N VAL A 43 21.95 15.92 -9.45
CA VAL A 43 20.84 15.79 -10.41
C VAL A 43 21.34 16.03 -11.83
N ASP A 44 22.11 17.10 -12.04
CA ASP A 44 22.69 17.43 -13.35
C ASP A 44 23.61 16.32 -13.87
N ALA A 45 24.43 15.72 -13.00
CA ALA A 45 25.27 14.58 -13.34
C ALA A 45 24.44 13.35 -13.76
N SER A 46 23.33 13.08 -13.05
CA SER A 46 22.42 11.99 -13.42
C SER A 46 21.74 12.23 -14.77
N ALA A 47 21.46 13.49 -15.11
CA ALA A 47 20.90 13.87 -16.41
C ALA A 47 21.93 13.71 -17.53
N ALA A 48 23.19 14.10 -17.28
CA ALA A 48 24.30 13.93 -18.21
C ALA A 48 24.58 12.44 -18.49
N ASP A 49 24.65 11.59 -17.45
CA ASP A 49 24.87 10.15 -17.59
C ASP A 49 23.77 9.49 -18.43
N ALA A 50 22.50 9.85 -18.21
CA ALA A 50 21.39 9.33 -19.01
C ALA A 50 21.45 9.78 -20.49
N SER A 51 21.96 10.98 -20.75
CA SER A 51 22.16 11.47 -22.11
C SER A 51 23.31 10.76 -22.82
N ASP A 52 24.40 10.43 -22.12
CA ASP A 52 25.53 9.67 -22.66
C ASP A 52 25.16 8.22 -22.97
N VAL A 53 24.39 7.54 -22.11
CA VAL A 53 23.92 6.17 -22.41
C VAL A 53 23.00 6.16 -23.64
N SER A 54 22.18 7.19 -23.84
CA SER A 54 21.34 7.31 -25.04
C SER A 54 22.13 7.58 -26.33
N ALA A 55 23.33 8.17 -26.23
CA ALA A 55 24.21 8.43 -27.38
C ALA A 55 25.03 7.17 -27.77
N VAL A 56 25.34 6.29 -26.82
CA VAL A 56 26.13 5.07 -27.07
C VAL A 56 25.29 3.96 -27.72
N ASP A 57 23.99 3.88 -27.45
CA ASP A 57 23.07 2.91 -28.07
C ASP A 57 22.80 3.18 -29.57
N ALA A 58 23.20 4.33 -30.10
CA ALA A 58 23.17 4.61 -31.54
C ALA A 58 24.39 4.05 -32.31
N SER A 59 25.41 3.52 -31.63
CA SER A 59 26.71 3.22 -32.25
C SER A 59 27.26 1.79 -32.05
N ALA A 60 26.58 0.86 -31.40
CA ALA A 60 27.18 -0.45 -31.12
C ALA A 60 26.24 -1.66 -31.30
N ALA A 61 26.11 -2.11 -32.55
CA ALA A 61 25.80 -3.51 -32.86
C ALA A 61 27.12 -4.31 -32.91
N GLY A 62 27.47 -5.01 -31.84
CA GLY A 62 28.66 -5.88 -31.81
C GLY A 62 28.93 -6.50 -30.44
N ALA A 63 28.62 -7.79 -30.29
CA ALA A 63 28.69 -8.56 -29.05
C ALA A 63 30.12 -8.79 -28.52
N VAL A 64 30.29 -8.76 -27.19
CA VAL A 64 31.26 -9.59 -26.43
C VAL A 64 30.72 -9.86 -25.01
N ILE A 65 30.85 -11.11 -24.56
CA ILE A 65 30.51 -11.63 -23.22
C ILE A 65 31.79 -11.60 -22.34
N GLY A 66 31.69 -11.05 -21.13
CA GLY A 66 32.72 -11.11 -20.07
C GLY A 66 32.30 -10.34 -18.80
N PRO A 67 32.78 -10.70 -17.60
CA PRO A 67 31.96 -10.75 -16.38
C PRO A 67 32.08 -9.49 -15.50
N ALA A 68 30.96 -8.89 -15.09
CA ALA A 68 30.84 -8.06 -13.88
C ALA A 68 29.38 -7.67 -13.62
N ASP A 69 29.01 -7.67 -12.34
CA ASP A 69 27.92 -6.93 -11.69
C ASP A 69 26.62 -6.72 -12.47
N THR A 70 25.67 -7.61 -12.22
CA THR A 70 24.30 -7.54 -12.73
C THR A 70 23.56 -6.34 -12.15
N THR A 71 23.63 -5.20 -12.84
CA THR A 71 22.66 -4.11 -12.74
C THR A 71 21.26 -4.65 -13.05
N VAL A 72 20.42 -4.72 -12.01
CA VAL A 72 18.99 -5.00 -12.17
C VAL A 72 18.36 -3.80 -12.90
N LYS A 73 17.87 -4.03 -14.13
CA LYS A 73 17.00 -3.10 -14.86
C LYS A 73 15.83 -2.73 -13.97
N ALA A 74 15.69 -1.45 -13.64
CA ALA A 74 14.42 -0.90 -13.19
C ALA A 74 13.43 -1.11 -14.34
N VAL A 75 12.39 -1.91 -14.10
CA VAL A 75 11.26 -2.00 -15.01
C VAL A 75 10.53 -0.67 -14.91
N ASP A 76 10.34 -0.07 -16.07
CA ASP A 76 9.65 1.20 -16.30
C ASP A 76 8.27 1.14 -15.63
N ALA A 77 8.12 1.87 -14.53
CA ALA A 77 6.83 2.10 -13.88
C ALA A 77 6.25 3.43 -14.40
N SER A 78 6.11 3.50 -15.73
CA SER A 78 5.49 4.63 -16.42
C SER A 78 4.31 4.12 -17.24
N THR A 79 3.33 3.54 -16.54
CA THR A 79 1.96 3.47 -17.05
C THR A 79 1.05 3.89 -15.92
N ASP A 80 0.81 5.20 -15.85
CA ASP A 80 -0.28 5.79 -15.08
C ASP A 80 -1.48 5.95 -16.03
N PRO A 81 -2.48 5.04 -16.03
CA PRO A 81 -3.71 5.25 -16.77
C PRO A 81 -4.71 5.99 -15.86
N SER A 82 -4.43 7.22 -15.44
CA SER A 82 -5.38 8.00 -14.63
C SER A 82 -5.18 9.52 -14.72
N VAL A 83 -5.28 10.05 -15.94
CA VAL A 83 -5.73 11.44 -16.14
C VAL A 83 -7.00 11.41 -16.97
N PRO A 84 -8.20 11.72 -16.42
CA PRO A 84 -9.34 11.95 -17.28
C PRO A 84 -9.26 13.38 -17.83
N GLU A 85 -9.02 13.48 -19.14
CA GLU A 85 -9.38 14.67 -19.91
C GLU A 85 -10.87 14.98 -19.68
N ARG A 86 -11.14 16.26 -19.40
CA ARG A 86 -12.49 16.78 -19.30
C ARG A 86 -13.03 16.95 -20.72
N ASP A 87 -13.87 16.02 -21.15
CA ASP A 87 -14.85 16.27 -22.21
C ASP A 87 -16.26 15.98 -21.69
N ALA A 88 -17.09 17.03 -21.77
CA ALA A 88 -18.52 16.95 -21.55
C ALA A 88 -19.19 16.30 -22.76
N VAL A 89 -20.12 15.36 -22.52
CA VAL A 89 -21.42 15.17 -23.19
C VAL A 89 -21.98 13.76 -22.88
N GLY A 90 -23.23 13.71 -22.42
CA GLY A 90 -24.14 12.56 -22.59
C GLY A 90 -24.25 11.57 -21.42
N ASP A 91 -25.22 11.80 -20.53
CA ASP A 91 -25.64 10.84 -19.50
C ASP A 91 -26.38 9.66 -20.16
N CYS A 92 -25.70 8.51 -20.27
CA CYS A 92 -26.28 7.24 -20.66
C CYS A 92 -26.17 6.29 -19.46
N PRO A 93 -27.25 5.61 -19.03
CA PRO A 93 -27.20 4.76 -17.85
C PRO A 93 -26.18 3.63 -18.07
N ARG A 94 -25.05 3.64 -17.33
CA ARG A 94 -24.11 2.52 -17.34
C ARG A 94 -24.81 1.30 -16.77
N THR A 95 -25.10 0.34 -17.64
CA THR A 95 -25.50 -1.02 -17.26
C THR A 95 -24.43 -1.60 -16.31
N PRO A 96 -24.81 -2.24 -15.19
CA PRO A 96 -23.83 -2.85 -14.29
C PRO A 96 -23.07 -3.95 -15.04
N GLN A 97 -21.80 -3.70 -15.34
CA GLN A 97 -20.91 -4.72 -15.89
C GLN A 97 -20.73 -5.78 -14.78
N PRO A 98 -20.83 -7.09 -15.09
CA PRO A 98 -20.61 -8.13 -14.09
C PRO A 98 -19.25 -7.90 -13.42
N ALA A 99 -19.20 -7.99 -12.10
CA ALA A 99 -17.98 -7.78 -11.33
C ALA A 99 -16.96 -8.85 -11.71
N VAL A 100 -16.11 -8.56 -12.69
CA VAL A 100 -15.03 -9.45 -13.12
C VAL A 100 -13.94 -9.38 -12.05
N THR A 101 -13.69 -10.51 -11.39
CA THR A 101 -12.53 -10.66 -10.53
C THR A 101 -11.27 -10.51 -11.39
N PRO A 102 -10.34 -9.60 -11.05
CA PRO A 102 -9.08 -9.46 -11.79
C PRO A 102 -8.29 -10.78 -11.78
N PRO A 103 -7.45 -11.05 -12.79
CA PRO A 103 -6.53 -12.18 -12.73
C PRO A 103 -5.54 -12.02 -11.55
N PRO A 104 -4.96 -13.11 -11.03
CA PRO A 104 -3.97 -13.03 -9.97
C PRO A 104 -2.74 -12.20 -10.36
N PHE A 105 -2.16 -11.52 -9.38
CA PHE A 105 -0.95 -10.71 -9.52
C PHE A 105 0.26 -11.38 -8.84
N PRO A 106 1.49 -11.13 -9.31
CA PRO A 106 2.69 -11.57 -8.60
C PRO A 106 2.79 -10.90 -7.23
N LEU A 107 3.45 -11.57 -6.29
CA LEU A 107 3.73 -11.01 -4.96
C LEU A 107 4.87 -9.99 -4.99
N THR A 108 4.75 -8.95 -4.17
CA THR A 108 5.87 -8.07 -3.87
C THR A 108 6.95 -8.82 -3.06
N PRO A 109 8.21 -8.34 -3.05
CA PRO A 109 9.26 -8.93 -2.19
C PRO A 109 8.85 -9.01 -0.72
N THR A 110 8.23 -7.96 -0.19
CA THR A 110 7.78 -7.91 1.21
C THR A 110 6.67 -8.94 1.48
N GLN A 111 5.69 -9.07 0.58
CA GLN A 111 4.63 -10.09 0.72
C GLN A 111 5.20 -11.51 0.70
N ARG A 112 6.20 -11.80 -0.15
CA ARG A 112 6.92 -13.09 -0.12
C ARG A 112 7.63 -13.32 1.22
N GLY A 113 8.24 -12.28 1.78
CA GLY A 113 8.88 -12.33 3.10
C GLY A 113 7.91 -12.73 4.21
N PHE A 114 6.71 -12.13 4.22
CA PHE A 114 5.66 -12.49 5.20
C PHE A 114 5.21 -13.94 5.07
N LEU A 115 4.88 -14.39 3.86
CA LEU A 115 4.44 -15.80 3.66
C LEU A 115 5.55 -16.80 3.99
N LEU A 116 6.81 -16.45 3.73
CA LEU A 116 7.96 -17.27 4.12
C LEU A 116 8.11 -17.34 5.64
N ALA A 117 8.00 -16.21 6.34
CA ALA A 117 8.09 -16.16 7.79
C ALA A 117 7.03 -17.05 8.46
N GLU A 118 5.79 -17.00 7.97
CA GLU A 118 4.71 -17.87 8.46
C GLU A 118 4.93 -19.35 8.14
N ALA A 119 5.49 -19.66 6.97
CA ALA A 119 5.83 -21.04 6.61
C ALA A 119 6.96 -21.62 7.48
N ILE A 120 7.91 -20.78 7.91
CA ILE A 120 9.02 -21.18 8.79
C ILE A 120 8.56 -21.33 10.24
N ALA A 121 7.68 -20.44 10.71
CA ALA A 121 7.15 -20.47 12.07
C ALA A 121 5.61 -20.48 12.07
N PRO A 122 4.97 -21.62 11.72
CA PRO A 122 3.52 -21.73 11.72
C PRO A 122 2.98 -21.40 13.10
N GLY A 123 1.93 -20.59 13.14
CA GLY A 123 1.32 -20.15 14.39
C GLY A 123 1.85 -18.81 14.91
N THR A 124 2.91 -18.23 14.37
CA THR A 124 3.23 -16.82 14.61
C THR A 124 2.27 -15.93 13.80
N THR A 125 1.62 -14.96 14.43
CA THR A 125 0.69 -14.05 13.76
C THR A 125 1.43 -12.85 13.23
N SER A 126 1.48 -12.66 11.90
CA SER A 126 1.99 -11.41 11.31
C SER A 126 0.87 -10.37 11.22
N SER A 127 0.25 -10.06 12.35
CA SER A 127 -0.84 -9.09 12.46
C SER A 127 -0.52 -7.93 13.40
N TRP A 128 -1.16 -6.80 13.14
CA TRP A 128 -1.13 -5.61 13.98
C TRP A 128 -2.52 -5.28 14.48
N LEU A 129 -2.59 -4.71 15.67
CA LEU A 129 -3.84 -4.23 16.26
C LEU A 129 -3.63 -2.83 16.80
N THR A 130 -4.48 -1.90 16.37
CA THR A 130 -4.52 -0.53 16.87
C THR A 130 -5.88 -0.19 17.46
N ARG A 131 -5.90 0.84 18.31
CA ARG A 131 -7.09 1.35 18.97
C ARG A 131 -7.17 2.85 18.80
N LEU A 132 -8.33 3.34 18.39
CA LEU A 132 -8.61 4.75 18.20
C LEU A 132 -9.83 5.13 19.05
N ARG A 133 -9.69 6.17 19.86
CA ARG A 133 -10.83 6.75 20.58
C ARG A 133 -11.57 7.70 19.64
N LEU A 134 -12.87 7.50 19.53
CA LEU A 134 -13.78 8.36 18.77
C LEU A 134 -14.68 9.08 19.77
N HIS A 135 -14.86 10.39 19.56
CA HIS A 135 -15.67 11.25 20.40
C HIS A 135 -16.85 11.83 19.60
N GLY A 136 -17.99 11.94 20.26
CA GLY A 136 -19.25 12.39 19.70
C GLY A 136 -20.12 11.25 19.18
N ARG A 137 -21.35 11.60 18.79
CA ARG A 137 -22.36 10.66 18.29
C ARG A 137 -21.89 9.91 17.05
N LEU A 138 -21.90 8.59 17.12
CA LEU A 138 -21.60 7.73 15.98
C LEU A 138 -22.86 7.22 15.28
N ASP A 139 -22.97 7.48 13.98
CA ASP A 139 -23.93 6.81 13.10
C ASP A 139 -23.27 5.56 12.51
N THR A 140 -23.72 4.38 12.96
CA THR A 140 -23.15 3.09 12.57
C THR A 140 -23.36 2.78 11.08
N ALA A 141 -24.49 3.19 10.50
CA ALA A 141 -24.78 3.01 9.08
C ALA A 141 -23.86 3.87 8.22
N ARG A 142 -23.63 5.12 8.64
CA ARG A 142 -22.70 6.03 7.96
C ARG A 142 -21.25 5.57 8.07
N PHE A 143 -20.84 5.11 9.25
CA PHE A 143 -19.49 4.55 9.45
C PHE A 143 -19.27 3.34 8.55
N GLN A 144 -20.23 2.42 8.50
CA GLN A 144 -20.15 1.25 7.64
C GLN A 144 -20.12 1.63 6.15
N SER A 145 -20.91 2.61 5.71
CA SER A 145 -20.86 3.11 4.33
C SER A 145 -19.50 3.74 3.97
N ALA A 146 -18.85 4.41 4.92
CA ALA A 146 -17.49 4.92 4.74
C ALA A 146 -16.48 3.78 4.57
N VAL A 147 -16.59 2.70 5.36
CA VAL A 147 -15.78 1.49 5.21
C VAL A 147 -16.04 0.82 3.86
N ASP A 148 -17.30 0.71 3.44
CA ASP A 148 -17.68 0.14 2.14
C ASP A 148 -17.03 0.93 0.98
N THR A 149 -16.98 2.26 1.11
CA THR A 149 -16.28 3.14 0.16
C THR A 149 -14.77 2.90 0.14
N LEU A 150 -14.13 2.78 1.31
CA LEU A 150 -12.70 2.50 1.42
C LEU A 150 -12.35 1.14 0.79
N VAL A 151 -13.13 0.10 1.10
CA VAL A 151 -12.94 -1.25 0.56
C VAL A 151 -13.13 -1.28 -0.95
N GLY A 152 -14.15 -0.58 -1.47
CA GLY A 152 -14.36 -0.43 -2.91
C GLY A 152 -13.21 0.28 -3.61
N ARG A 153 -12.65 1.33 -2.98
CA ARG A 153 -11.54 2.13 -3.51
C ARG A 153 -10.19 1.42 -3.47
N HIS A 154 -9.94 0.59 -2.44
CA HIS A 154 -8.61 0.02 -2.17
C HIS A 154 -8.60 -1.51 -2.35
N PRO A 155 -8.13 -2.03 -3.50
CA PRO A 155 -8.14 -3.46 -3.78
C PRO A 155 -7.34 -4.33 -2.79
N MET A 156 -6.31 -3.77 -2.16
CA MET A 156 -5.51 -4.49 -1.15
C MET A 156 -6.34 -4.94 0.06
N LEU A 157 -7.39 -4.19 0.42
CA LEU A 157 -8.35 -4.58 1.48
C LEU A 157 -9.24 -5.76 1.07
N ARG A 158 -9.27 -6.08 -0.22
CA ARG A 158 -10.05 -7.14 -0.88
C ARG A 158 -9.16 -8.28 -1.37
N THR A 159 -7.89 -8.30 -0.98
CA THR A 159 -6.89 -9.23 -1.52
C THR A 159 -6.68 -10.42 -0.60
N VAL A 160 -6.52 -11.60 -1.19
CA VAL A 160 -6.11 -12.84 -0.51
C VAL A 160 -4.86 -13.41 -1.17
N PHE A 161 -4.20 -14.32 -0.46
CA PHE A 161 -2.98 -15.01 -0.88
C PHE A 161 -3.28 -16.51 -0.90
N PRO A 162 -3.81 -17.05 -2.03
CA PRO A 162 -4.31 -18.42 -2.07
C PRO A 162 -3.24 -19.45 -1.67
N ALA A 163 -3.59 -20.30 -0.71
CA ALA A 163 -2.72 -21.39 -0.29
C ALA A 163 -2.46 -22.37 -1.45
N GLY A 164 -1.21 -22.78 -1.63
CA GLY A 164 -0.84 -23.78 -2.64
C GLY A 164 -0.64 -23.26 -4.07
N ALA A 165 -0.87 -21.97 -4.34
CA ALA A 165 -0.56 -21.40 -5.65
C ALA A 165 0.94 -21.56 -6.01
N ARG A 166 1.22 -21.88 -7.28
CA ARG A 166 2.57 -22.04 -7.84
C ARG A 166 2.66 -21.34 -9.21
N PRO A 167 3.38 -20.21 -9.32
CA PRO A 167 4.04 -19.46 -8.24
C PRO A 167 3.02 -18.88 -7.23
N ALA A 168 3.49 -18.46 -6.06
CA ALA A 168 2.63 -17.76 -5.11
C ALA A 168 2.15 -16.43 -5.72
N VAL A 169 0.88 -16.12 -5.52
CA VAL A 169 0.19 -14.95 -6.11
C VAL A 169 -0.69 -14.29 -5.08
N GLN A 170 -1.05 -13.04 -5.36
CA GLN A 170 -2.12 -12.33 -4.67
C GLN A 170 -3.33 -12.27 -5.59
N GLN A 171 -4.52 -12.44 -5.03
CA GLN A 171 -5.78 -12.47 -5.76
C GLN A 171 -6.69 -11.40 -5.18
N GLU A 172 -7.03 -10.40 -5.98
CA GLU A 172 -8.08 -9.45 -5.64
C GLU A 172 -9.44 -10.15 -5.74
N LEU A 173 -10.28 -10.02 -4.72
CA LEU A 173 -11.66 -10.51 -4.75
C LEU A 173 -12.57 -9.49 -5.48
N PRO A 174 -13.89 -9.69 -5.61
CA PRO A 174 -14.79 -8.69 -6.21
C PRO A 174 -14.90 -7.39 -5.39
N ALA A 175 -15.13 -6.26 -6.06
CA ALA A 175 -15.36 -4.96 -5.42
C ALA A 175 -16.73 -4.85 -4.72
N SER A 176 -17.65 -5.78 -4.99
CA SER A 176 -18.94 -5.89 -4.33
C SER A 176 -18.87 -6.52 -2.93
N LEU A 177 -17.71 -7.04 -2.53
CA LEU A 177 -17.54 -7.57 -1.17
C LEU A 177 -17.59 -6.44 -0.16
N ARG A 178 -18.33 -6.70 0.93
CA ARG A 178 -18.54 -5.77 2.01
C ARG A 178 -17.80 -6.23 3.25
N LEU A 179 -16.87 -5.41 3.75
CA LEU A 179 -16.19 -5.67 5.02
C LEU A 179 -17.12 -5.27 6.17
N PRO A 180 -17.69 -6.22 6.95
CA PRO A 180 -18.54 -5.86 8.06
C PRO A 180 -17.72 -5.21 9.18
N VAL A 181 -18.21 -4.08 9.69
CA VAL A 181 -17.79 -3.49 10.94
C VAL A 181 -18.64 -4.09 12.05
N ASP A 182 -17.99 -4.68 13.05
CA ASP A 182 -18.70 -5.20 14.22
C ASP A 182 -18.99 -4.05 15.20
N PHE A 183 -20.26 -3.80 15.50
CA PHE A 183 -20.68 -2.74 16.42
C PHE A 183 -21.20 -3.38 17.71
N GLU A 184 -20.56 -3.06 18.84
CA GLU A 184 -20.96 -3.55 20.16
C GLU A 184 -21.17 -2.36 21.09
N THR A 185 -22.25 -2.37 21.87
CA THR A 185 -22.41 -1.45 23.02
C THR A 185 -22.05 -2.20 24.28
N LEU A 186 -21.07 -1.68 25.02
CA LEU A 186 -20.59 -2.31 26.25
C LEU A 186 -21.46 -1.88 27.42
N THR A 187 -21.67 -2.82 28.35
CA THR A 187 -22.37 -2.53 29.61
C THR A 187 -21.44 -1.94 30.66
N ASP A 188 -20.14 -2.19 30.53
CA ASP A 188 -19.08 -1.66 31.38
C ASP A 188 -17.87 -1.25 30.52
N PRO A 189 -17.38 0.01 30.61
CA PRO A 189 -16.16 0.44 29.93
C PRO A 189 -14.92 -0.42 30.23
N GLY A 190 -14.87 -1.09 31.38
CA GLY A 190 -13.80 -2.03 31.73
C GLY A 190 -13.69 -3.23 30.78
N GLN A 191 -14.75 -3.56 30.05
CA GLN A 191 -14.78 -4.67 29.08
C GLN A 191 -13.94 -4.39 27.81
N VAL A 192 -13.54 -3.14 27.56
CA VAL A 192 -12.75 -2.79 26.37
C VAL A 192 -11.48 -3.62 26.28
N GLU A 193 -10.72 -3.74 27.36
CA GLU A 193 -9.45 -4.48 27.34
C GLU A 193 -9.67 -5.98 27.13
N GLU A 194 -10.75 -6.54 27.67
CA GLU A 194 -11.16 -7.93 27.43
C GLU A 194 -11.45 -8.16 25.93
N ARG A 195 -12.25 -7.28 25.31
CA ARG A 195 -12.57 -7.37 23.88
C ARG A 195 -11.35 -7.21 22.99
N VAL A 196 -10.43 -6.32 23.37
CA VAL A 196 -9.17 -6.08 22.65
C VAL A 196 -8.25 -7.30 22.77
N ALA A 197 -8.13 -7.89 23.97
CA ALA A 197 -7.33 -9.09 24.19
C ALA A 197 -7.90 -10.29 23.41
N ALA A 198 -9.23 -10.45 23.42
CA ALA A 198 -9.91 -11.47 22.62
C ALA A 198 -9.65 -11.27 21.12
N GLU A 199 -9.74 -10.04 20.60
CA GLU A 199 -9.46 -9.76 19.19
C GLU A 199 -7.99 -10.03 18.84
N ARG A 200 -7.04 -9.65 19.71
CA ARG A 200 -5.61 -9.93 19.53
C ARG A 200 -5.29 -11.42 19.45
N GLY A 201 -6.07 -12.27 20.13
CA GLY A 201 -5.92 -13.72 20.07
C GLY A 201 -6.42 -14.36 18.77
N ARG A 202 -7.16 -13.61 17.93
CA ARG A 202 -7.68 -14.13 16.67
C ARG A 202 -6.60 -14.10 15.58
N ARG A 203 -6.65 -15.04 14.66
CA ARG A 203 -5.74 -15.09 13.50
C ARG A 203 -6.38 -14.42 12.28
N CYS A 204 -5.53 -13.82 11.45
CA CYS A 204 -5.87 -13.33 10.12
C CYS A 204 -5.07 -14.15 9.10
N GLU A 205 -5.65 -15.26 8.64
CA GLU A 205 -4.94 -16.16 7.71
C GLU A 205 -4.86 -15.54 6.31
N PRO A 206 -3.68 -15.41 5.67
CA PRO A 206 -3.52 -14.71 4.39
C PRO A 206 -4.40 -15.24 3.24
N TRP A 207 -4.76 -16.52 3.27
CA TRP A 207 -5.60 -17.15 2.26
C TRP A 207 -7.11 -16.95 2.49
N ALA A 208 -7.51 -16.37 3.63
CA ALA A 208 -8.91 -16.22 4.02
C ALA A 208 -9.26 -14.75 4.26
N TRP A 209 -10.09 -14.19 3.38
CA TRP A 209 -10.64 -12.85 3.56
C TRP A 209 -11.69 -12.83 4.69
N PRO A 210 -11.75 -11.78 5.53
CA PRO A 210 -10.97 -10.54 5.45
C PRO A 210 -9.66 -10.56 6.25
N LEU A 211 -8.65 -9.88 5.67
CA LEU A 211 -7.35 -9.64 6.31
C LEU A 211 -7.32 -8.36 7.18
N LEU A 212 -8.42 -7.63 7.23
CA LEU A 212 -8.69 -6.51 8.14
C LEU A 212 -10.00 -6.78 8.87
N ARG A 213 -10.04 -6.53 10.17
CA ARG A 213 -11.26 -6.58 10.99
C ARG A 213 -11.42 -5.25 11.71
N LEU A 214 -12.62 -4.72 11.66
CA LEU A 214 -12.98 -3.46 12.31
C LEU A 214 -14.08 -3.75 13.33
N ARG A 215 -13.86 -3.25 14.54
CA ARG A 215 -14.83 -3.35 15.63
C ARG A 215 -14.96 -2.00 16.32
N VAL A 216 -16.19 -1.55 16.53
CA VAL A 216 -16.48 -0.32 17.27
C VAL A 216 -17.19 -0.69 18.56
N LEU A 217 -16.53 -0.39 19.68
CA LEU A 217 -17.04 -0.58 21.02
C LEU A 217 -17.58 0.75 21.54
N THR A 218 -18.89 0.85 21.73
CA THR A 218 -19.53 2.01 22.34
C THR A 218 -19.44 1.88 23.85
N VAL A 219 -18.71 2.79 24.51
CA VAL A 219 -18.52 2.81 25.97
C VAL A 219 -19.41 3.84 26.67
N ALA A 220 -19.80 4.89 25.95
CA ALA A 220 -20.79 5.88 26.36
C ALA A 220 -21.50 6.46 25.11
N PRO A 221 -22.61 7.23 25.26
CA PRO A 221 -23.35 7.76 24.11
C PRO A 221 -22.53 8.56 23.08
N ASP A 222 -21.45 9.21 23.55
CA ASP A 222 -20.54 10.04 22.75
C ASP A 222 -19.07 9.56 22.85
N GLU A 223 -18.84 8.33 23.31
CA GLU A 223 -17.49 7.77 23.41
C GLU A 223 -17.45 6.35 22.85
N HIS A 224 -16.55 6.14 21.90
CA HIS A 224 -16.36 4.87 21.23
C HIS A 224 -14.88 4.52 21.10
N VAL A 225 -14.58 3.22 21.03
CA VAL A 225 -13.26 2.69 20.73
C VAL A 225 -13.34 1.88 19.44
N LEU A 226 -12.68 2.38 18.40
CA LEU A 226 -12.45 1.63 17.17
C LEU A 226 -11.21 0.76 17.36
N VAL A 227 -11.40 -0.55 17.24
CA VAL A 227 -10.35 -1.55 17.19
C VAL A 227 -10.18 -1.97 15.73
N ALA A 228 -8.98 -1.79 15.20
CA ALA A 228 -8.60 -2.27 13.88
C ALA A 228 -7.51 -3.33 14.03
N HIS A 229 -7.77 -4.52 13.49
CA HIS A 229 -6.86 -5.66 13.53
C HIS A 229 -6.65 -6.17 12.12
N ALA A 230 -5.42 -6.13 11.62
CA ALA A 230 -5.13 -6.52 10.26
C ALA A 230 -3.82 -7.29 10.13
N HIS A 231 -3.70 -8.02 9.02
CA HIS A 231 -2.47 -8.69 8.65
C HIS A 231 -1.48 -7.69 8.04
N HIS A 232 -0.19 -7.75 8.40
CA HIS A 232 0.85 -6.87 7.86
C HIS A 232 1.05 -7.01 6.34
N ILE A 233 0.64 -8.14 5.76
CA ILE A 233 0.76 -8.40 4.31
C ILE A 233 -0.06 -7.44 3.44
N ILE A 234 -1.10 -6.80 4.00
CA ILE A 234 -1.99 -5.87 3.27
C ILE A 234 -1.76 -4.40 3.62
N GLY A 235 -0.86 -4.09 4.56
CA GLY A 235 -0.64 -2.71 4.97
C GLY A 235 0.39 -2.58 6.10
N ASP A 236 1.01 -1.40 6.15
CA ASP A 236 1.97 -1.02 7.18
C ASP A 236 1.48 0.22 7.95
N GLY A 237 2.39 0.93 8.61
CA GLY A 237 2.04 2.08 9.46
C GLY A 237 1.89 3.41 8.73
N TYR A 238 1.94 3.44 7.40
CA TYR A 238 1.91 4.67 6.59
C TYR A 238 0.61 4.85 5.79
#